data_AF-A0AAD5L9Z0-F1
#
_entry.id   AF-A0AAD5L9Z0-F1
#
_cell.length_a   1.000
_cell.length_b   1.000
_cell.length_c   1.000
_cell.angle_alpha   90.00
_cell.angle_beta   90.00
_cell.angle_gamma   90.00
#
_symmetry.space_group_name_H-M   'P 1'
#
loop_
_entity.id
_entity.type
_entity.pdbx_description
1 polymer ?
#
loop_
_entity_poly.entity_id
_entity_poly.type
_entity_poly.pdbx_seq_one_letter_code
_entity_poly.pdbx_strand_id
1 'polypeptide(L)'
;MSASDVFLRCVKQGGRLRVRIISPGYYAQANCQFPRAIRREGRVFAVPPSSIRLTSSAGGTNFYRVSQPIRIVQEAPGDEVEATGPAAVVEGNAAAPKATARKRQTKKRARPAEVPLKVFDIEDEPECVACLEAPKQRICVPCGHFCLCERCLSLLIIPKKCPLCRTPIKSTISPAELS
;
A
#
# COMPACT_ATOMS: atom_id res chain seq x y z
N MET A 1 19.16 -21.20 2.91
CA MET A 1 17.83 -21.20 3.57
C MET A 1 16.79 -20.85 2.52
N SER A 2 16.02 -21.83 2.06
CA SER A 2 14.93 -21.63 1.11
C SER A 2 13.87 -20.73 1.75
N ALA A 3 13.71 -19.51 1.25
CA ALA A 3 12.66 -18.61 1.70
C ALA A 3 11.31 -19.18 1.24
N SER A 4 10.49 -19.68 2.17
CA SER A 4 9.15 -20.15 1.85
C SER A 4 8.30 -19.00 1.35
N ASP A 5 7.67 -19.17 0.18
CA ASP A 5 6.73 -18.20 -0.36
C ASP A 5 5.52 -18.04 0.56
N VAL A 6 4.99 -16.82 0.61
CA VAL A 6 3.80 -16.47 1.38
C VAL A 6 2.60 -16.43 0.43
N PHE A 7 1.56 -17.17 0.79
CA PHE A 7 0.36 -17.29 -0.03
C PHE A 7 -0.72 -16.27 0.39
N LEU A 8 -1.36 -15.66 -0.61
CA LEU A 8 -2.49 -14.74 -0.45
C LEU A 8 -3.68 -15.18 -1.29
N ARG A 9 -4.90 -14.95 -0.80
CA ARG A 9 -6.15 -15.25 -1.52
C ARG A 9 -7.02 -14.01 -1.66
N CYS A 10 -7.60 -13.83 -2.84
CA CYS A 10 -8.69 -12.88 -3.08
C CYS A 10 -10.02 -13.44 -2.56
N VAL A 11 -10.60 -12.80 -1.56
CA VAL A 11 -11.90 -13.14 -0.98
C VAL A 11 -12.91 -12.01 -1.23
N LYS A 12 -14.16 -12.37 -1.50
CA LYS A 12 -15.26 -11.40 -1.65
C LYS A 12 -15.89 -11.14 -0.29
N GLN A 13 -15.83 -9.90 0.18
CA GLN A 13 -16.39 -9.49 1.47
C GLN A 13 -17.27 -8.25 1.28
N GLY A 14 -18.56 -8.35 1.59
CA GLY A 14 -19.52 -7.24 1.48
C GLY A 14 -19.55 -6.63 0.07
N GLY A 15 -19.53 -7.47 -0.96
CA GLY A 15 -19.53 -7.04 -2.37
C GLY A 15 -18.20 -6.45 -2.88
N ARG A 16 -17.14 -6.41 -2.07
CA ARG A 16 -15.81 -5.92 -2.47
C ARG A 16 -14.76 -7.02 -2.39
N LEU A 17 -13.94 -7.13 -3.44
CA LEU A 17 -12.78 -8.04 -3.45
C LEU A 17 -11.67 -7.51 -2.53
N ARG A 18 -11.34 -8.31 -1.52
CA ARG A 18 -10.26 -8.09 -0.55
C ARG A 18 -9.20 -9.16 -0.73
N VAL A 19 -7.95 -8.83 -0.43
CA VAL A 19 -6.83 -9.78 -0.45
C VAL A 19 -6.41 -10.02 0.98
N ARG A 20 -6.23 -11.29 1.36
CA ARG A 20 -5.83 -11.73 2.69
C ARG A 20 -4.71 -12.76 2.58
N ILE A 21 -3.82 -12.77 3.56
CA ILE A 21 -2.75 -13.77 3.66
C ILE A 21 -3.34 -15.05 4.25
N ILE A 22 -3.10 -16.19 3.60
CA ILE A 22 -3.52 -17.51 4.06
C ILE A 22 -2.38 -18.27 4.73
N SER A 23 -1.13 -17.85 4.51
CA SER A 23 0.04 -18.44 5.16
C SER A 23 0.02 -18.24 6.68
N PRO A 24 0.44 -19.23 7.48
CA PRO A 24 0.59 -19.08 8.92
C PRO A 24 1.64 -18.02 9.29
N GLY A 25 1.52 -17.44 10.48
CA GLY A 25 2.42 -16.39 10.98
C GLY A 25 2.02 -14.96 10.59
N TYR A 26 0.91 -14.79 9.86
CA TYR A 26 0.37 -13.49 9.46
C TYR A 26 -1.06 -13.30 10.01
N TYR A 27 -1.50 -12.05 10.16
CA TYR A 27 -2.86 -11.71 10.57
C TYR A 27 -3.84 -11.99 9.42
N ALA A 28 -4.48 -13.16 9.44
CA ALA A 28 -5.41 -13.61 8.39
C ALA A 28 -6.60 -12.66 8.13
N GLN A 29 -7.00 -11.87 9.13
CA GLN A 29 -8.10 -10.89 9.02
C GLN A 29 -7.65 -9.51 8.54
N ALA A 30 -6.34 -9.24 8.48
CA ALA A 30 -5.81 -7.97 8.03
C ALA A 30 -5.97 -7.81 6.52
N ASN A 31 -6.34 -6.60 6.09
CA ASN A 31 -6.46 -6.30 4.68
C ASN A 31 -5.08 -6.12 4.04
N CYS A 32 -4.92 -6.58 2.80
CA CYS A 32 -3.70 -6.33 2.02
C CYS A 32 -3.94 -5.24 0.97
N GLN A 33 -3.07 -4.23 0.95
CA GLN A 33 -2.96 -3.26 -0.13
C GLN A 33 -2.29 -3.95 -1.32
N PHE A 34 -3.11 -4.23 -2.33
CA PHE A 34 -2.75 -5.03 -3.50
C PHE A 34 -3.22 -4.34 -4.79
N PRO A 35 -2.52 -4.42 -5.93
CA PRO A 35 -2.96 -3.79 -7.18
C PRO A 35 -4.35 -4.27 -7.59
N ARG A 36 -5.26 -3.35 -7.95
CA ARG A 36 -6.67 -3.68 -8.24
C ARG A 36 -6.84 -4.51 -9.53
N ALA A 37 -5.99 -4.26 -10.54
CA ALA A 37 -6.10 -4.87 -11.86
C ALA A 37 -5.99 -6.40 -11.85
N ILE A 38 -5.23 -6.96 -10.91
CA ILE A 38 -4.96 -8.39 -10.83
C ILE A 38 -5.89 -9.14 -9.86
N ARG A 39 -6.74 -8.43 -9.11
CA ARG A 39 -7.67 -9.05 -8.16
C ARG A 39 -8.78 -9.78 -8.92
N ARG A 40 -8.88 -11.10 -8.72
CA ARG A 40 -10.03 -11.93 -9.15
C ARG A 40 -10.48 -12.80 -8.00
N GLU A 41 -11.79 -13.00 -7.87
CA GLU A 41 -12.40 -13.85 -6.83
C GLU A 41 -11.76 -15.25 -6.84
N GLY A 42 -11.42 -15.79 -5.67
CA GLY A 42 -10.81 -17.12 -5.51
C GLY A 42 -9.34 -17.23 -5.92
N ARG A 43 -8.76 -16.23 -6.61
CA ARG A 43 -7.38 -16.28 -7.08
C ARG A 43 -6.38 -16.28 -5.93
N VAL A 44 -5.37 -17.14 -6.03
CA VAL A 44 -4.27 -17.25 -5.08
C VAL A 44 -2.99 -16.65 -5.68
N PHE A 45 -2.17 -16.05 -4.83
CA PHE A 45 -0.89 -15.44 -5.19
C PHE A 45 0.20 -15.95 -4.25
N ALA A 46 1.40 -16.13 -4.80
CA ALA A 46 2.61 -16.40 -4.05
C ALA A 46 3.51 -15.15 -4.12
N VAL A 47 3.99 -14.71 -2.96
CA VAL A 47 4.90 -13.57 -2.85
C VAL A 47 6.02 -13.89 -1.85
N PRO A 48 7.25 -13.38 -2.07
CA PRO A 48 8.31 -13.54 -1.09
C PRO A 48 7.99 -12.80 0.22
N PRO A 49 8.44 -13.30 1.39
CA PRO A 49 8.27 -12.59 2.67
C PRO A 49 8.82 -11.16 2.65
N SER A 50 9.89 -10.89 1.90
CA SER A 50 10.50 -9.57 1.72
C SER A 50 9.58 -8.54 1.05
N SER A 51 8.58 -9.00 0.29
CA SER A 51 7.64 -8.13 -0.43
C SER A 51 6.43 -7.70 0.42
N ILE A 52 6.29 -8.27 1.63
CA ILE A 52 5.19 -8.01 2.55
C ILE A 52 5.67 -7.09 3.67
N ARG A 53 5.05 -5.92 3.79
CA ARG A 53 5.24 -5.04 4.95
C ARG A 53 3.97 -4.93 5.77
N LEU A 54 4.06 -5.22 7.07
CA LEU A 54 3.00 -4.91 8.02
C LEU A 54 2.99 -3.39 8.29
N THR A 55 1.82 -2.78 8.23
CA THR A 55 1.62 -1.37 8.57
C THR A 55 0.43 -1.25 9.51
N SER A 56 0.64 -0.60 10.65
CA SER A 56 -0.45 -0.27 11.56
C SER A 56 -1.06 1.07 11.16
N SER A 57 -2.37 1.08 10.95
CA SER A 57 -3.13 2.30 10.73
C SER A 57 -3.25 3.08 12.04
N ALA A 58 -3.41 4.40 11.93
CA ALA A 58 -3.57 5.30 13.09
C ALA A 58 -4.75 4.94 14.00
N GLY A 59 -5.69 4.11 13.53
CA GLY A 59 -6.81 3.57 14.32
C GLY A 59 -6.56 2.20 14.95
N GLY A 60 -5.30 1.74 15.07
CA GLY A 60 -4.93 0.45 15.67
C GLY A 60 -5.22 -0.78 14.79
N THR A 61 -5.66 -0.57 13.55
CA THR A 61 -5.92 -1.67 12.61
C THR A 61 -4.67 -1.99 11.81
N ASN A 62 -4.31 -3.27 11.78
CA ASN A 62 -3.18 -3.76 11.00
C ASN A 62 -3.59 -4.01 9.54
N PHE A 63 -2.75 -3.59 8.59
CA PHE A 63 -2.89 -3.90 7.17
C PHE A 63 -1.53 -4.24 6.57
N TYR A 64 -1.51 -5.09 5.56
CA TYR A 64 -0.30 -5.45 4.84
C TYR A 64 -0.17 -4.62 3.57
N ARG A 65 1.05 -4.23 3.20
CA ARG A 65 1.39 -3.72 1.87
C ARG A 65 2.17 -4.80 1.13
N VAL A 66 1.71 -5.17 -0.06
CA VAL A 66 2.32 -6.21 -0.87
C VAL A 66 2.85 -5.56 -2.15
N SER A 67 4.16 -5.69 -2.36
CA SER A 67 4.86 -5.15 -3.54
C SER A 67 5.21 -6.27 -4.52
N GLN A 68 5.73 -5.91 -5.70
CA GLN A 68 6.33 -6.88 -6.62
C GLN A 68 7.58 -7.52 -5.98
N PRO A 69 7.95 -8.76 -6.35
CA PRO A 69 7.33 -9.63 -7.36
C PRO A 69 6.09 -10.39 -6.84
N ILE A 70 5.02 -10.43 -7.64
CA ILE A 70 3.77 -11.14 -7.33
C ILE A 70 3.53 -12.24 -8.36
N ARG A 71 3.49 -13.50 -7.91
CA ARG A 71 3.20 -14.67 -8.77
C ARG A 71 1.77 -15.12 -8.58
N ILE A 72 1.05 -15.43 -9.66
CA ILE A 72 -0.30 -16.00 -9.60
C ILE A 72 -0.16 -17.51 -9.54
N VAL A 73 -0.81 -18.15 -8.57
CA VAL A 73 -0.84 -19.61 -8.43
C VAL A 73 -2.28 -20.10 -8.52
N GLN A 74 -2.50 -21.24 -9.16
CA GLN A 74 -3.83 -21.82 -9.34
C GLN A 74 -4.32 -22.54 -8.07
N GLU A 75 -3.40 -23.16 -7.32
CA GLU A 75 -3.73 -23.98 -6.14
C GLU A 75 -2.72 -23.66 -5.02
N ALA A 76 -3.22 -23.48 -3.80
CA ALA A 76 -2.36 -23.41 -2.63
C ALA A 76 -1.88 -24.84 -2.31
N PRO A 77 -0.60 -25.08 -2.03
CA PRO A 77 -0.18 -26.39 -1.55
C PRO A 77 -0.78 -26.61 -0.16
N GLY A 78 -1.76 -27.52 -0.07
CA GLY A 78 -2.35 -28.01 1.19
C GLY A 78 -3.62 -27.29 1.65
N ASP A 79 -4.75 -27.61 1.01
CA ASP A 79 -5.93 -28.19 1.68
C ASP A 79 -6.96 -28.50 0.58
N GLU A 80 -7.12 -29.79 0.33
CA GLU A 80 -8.08 -30.34 -0.61
C GLU A 80 -9.48 -30.23 0.00
N VAL A 81 -10.38 -29.49 -0.65
CA VAL A 81 -11.79 -29.91 -0.83
C VAL A 81 -12.42 -29.10 -1.96
N GLU A 82 -12.47 -29.79 -3.09
CA GLU A 82 -13.48 -29.82 -4.15
C GLU A 82 -14.85 -29.18 -3.83
N ALA A 83 -15.26 -28.23 -4.66
CA ALA A 83 -16.66 -28.02 -5.04
C ALA A 83 -16.70 -27.30 -6.39
N THR A 84 -16.73 -28.15 -7.43
CA THR A 84 -17.45 -28.02 -8.69
C THR A 84 -18.31 -26.77 -8.90
N GLY A 85 -18.17 -26.16 -10.09
CA GLY A 85 -18.98 -25.02 -10.58
C GLY A 85 -20.47 -25.36 -10.84
N PRO A 86 -21.27 -24.52 -11.52
CA PRO A 86 -20.88 -23.71 -12.68
C PRO A 86 -21.47 -22.27 -12.68
N ALA A 87 -21.35 -21.65 -13.85
CA ALA A 87 -21.63 -20.27 -14.20
C ALA A 87 -23.11 -19.80 -14.10
N ALA A 88 -23.25 -18.47 -14.16
CA ALA A 88 -24.25 -17.71 -14.94
C ALA A 88 -25.45 -17.05 -14.20
N VAL A 89 -25.55 -15.74 -14.43
CA VAL A 89 -26.74 -14.88 -14.71
C VAL A 89 -27.86 -14.71 -13.66
N VAL A 90 -28.19 -13.46 -13.26
CA VAL A 90 -29.27 -12.58 -13.77
C VAL A 90 -29.51 -11.35 -12.85
N GLU A 91 -30.08 -10.30 -13.44
CA GLU A 91 -30.48 -8.98 -12.92
C GLU A 91 -31.47 -8.98 -11.75
N GLY A 92 -31.53 -7.86 -11.01
CA GLY A 92 -32.59 -7.59 -10.03
C GLY A 92 -32.41 -6.28 -9.28
N ASN A 93 -33.39 -5.39 -9.39
CA ASN A 93 -33.39 -3.96 -9.05
C ASN A 93 -33.64 -3.64 -7.56
N ALA A 94 -33.51 -2.35 -7.25
CA ALA A 94 -34.26 -1.57 -6.25
C ALA A 94 -33.59 -1.19 -4.91
N ALA A 95 -33.37 0.13 -4.84
CA ALA A 95 -33.86 1.04 -3.81
C ALA A 95 -33.10 1.20 -2.47
N ALA A 96 -32.79 2.48 -2.22
CA ALA A 96 -32.29 3.08 -0.99
C ALA A 96 -33.30 2.96 0.19
N PRO A 97 -32.88 3.31 1.42
CA PRO A 97 -33.14 4.68 1.86
C PRO A 97 -32.00 5.36 2.64
N LYS A 98 -32.17 6.69 2.75
CA LYS A 98 -31.35 7.67 3.48
C LYS A 98 -31.70 7.68 4.98
N ALA A 99 -30.72 8.00 5.82
CA ALA A 99 -30.83 8.75 7.09
C ALA A 99 -29.50 8.60 7.86
N THR A 100 -28.95 9.53 8.64
CA THR A 100 -29.21 10.93 8.98
C THR A 100 -27.93 11.40 9.68
N ALA A 101 -27.69 12.71 9.63
CA ALA A 101 -26.59 13.39 10.29
C ALA A 101 -26.56 13.14 11.80
N ARG A 102 -25.36 12.85 12.36
CA ARG A 102 -25.03 13.24 13.73
C ARG A 102 -23.64 13.87 13.79
N LYS A 103 -23.67 15.15 14.15
CA LYS A 103 -22.58 16.09 14.44
C LYS A 103 -21.95 15.70 15.78
N ARG A 104 -20.61 15.61 15.88
CA ARG A 104 -19.94 15.66 17.20
C ARG A 104 -18.49 16.14 17.13
N GLN A 105 -18.37 17.44 17.42
CA GLN A 105 -17.38 18.12 18.26
C GLN A 105 -15.89 17.74 18.17
N THR A 106 -15.16 18.75 17.70
CA THR A 106 -13.78 19.11 17.97
C THR A 106 -13.32 18.90 19.42
N LYS A 107 -12.20 18.20 19.61
CA LYS A 107 -11.24 18.50 20.69
C LYS A 107 -9.81 18.31 20.21
N LYS A 108 -9.11 19.43 20.06
CA LYS A 108 -7.65 19.52 19.90
C LYS A 108 -6.98 18.95 21.16
N ARG A 109 -6.01 18.05 20.98
CA ARG A 109 -4.97 17.80 21.99
C ARG A 109 -3.61 17.76 21.28
N ALA A 110 -2.63 18.38 21.91
CA ALA A 110 -1.27 18.57 21.43
C ALA A 110 -0.28 17.64 22.18
N ARG A 111 0.98 17.65 21.69
CA ARG A 111 2.26 17.14 22.24
C ARG A 111 2.61 15.66 22.00
N PRO A 112 3.91 15.30 22.02
CA PRO A 112 5.04 15.88 21.25
C PRO A 112 6.02 14.79 20.73
N ALA A 113 7.06 15.27 20.03
CA ALA A 113 8.44 14.75 19.93
C ALA A 113 8.72 13.36 19.30
N GLU A 114 9.28 13.47 18.08
CA GLU A 114 10.43 12.73 17.53
C GLU A 114 10.41 11.19 17.60
N VAL A 115 10.06 10.59 16.46
CA VAL A 115 10.37 9.18 16.18
C VAL A 115 11.67 9.17 15.36
N PRO A 116 12.71 8.44 15.79
CA PRO A 116 13.93 8.32 15.02
C PRO A 116 13.60 7.71 13.67
N LEU A 117 14.00 8.37 12.59
CA LEU A 117 13.89 7.84 11.24
C LEU A 117 14.76 6.58 11.15
N LYS A 118 14.14 5.40 11.20
CA LYS A 118 14.79 4.16 10.78
C LYS A 118 14.80 4.13 9.25
N VAL A 119 15.90 4.56 8.67
CA VAL A 119 16.22 4.28 7.26
C VAL A 119 16.78 2.87 7.24
N PHE A 120 15.97 1.91 6.78
CA PHE A 120 16.50 0.63 6.36
C PHE A 120 16.89 0.78 4.90
N ASP A 121 18.20 0.84 4.69
CA ASP A 121 18.88 0.76 3.41
C ASP A 121 18.38 -0.45 2.62
N ILE A 122 17.68 -0.19 1.52
CA ILE A 122 17.61 -1.12 0.40
C ILE A 122 18.00 -0.25 -0.78
N GLU A 123 19.31 -0.25 -1.02
CA GLU A 123 20.04 0.29 -2.18
C GLU A 123 19.72 1.76 -2.49
N ASP A 124 20.70 2.59 -2.13
CA ASP A 124 20.77 4.04 -2.34
C ASP A 124 20.88 4.34 -3.84
N GLU A 125 19.87 4.00 -4.63
CA GLU A 125 19.83 4.36 -6.05
C GLU A 125 19.84 5.90 -6.09
N PRO A 126 20.93 6.54 -6.54
CA PRO A 126 21.08 7.98 -6.38
C PRO A 126 20.17 8.76 -7.33
N GLU A 127 19.35 8.08 -8.14
CA GLU A 127 18.63 8.62 -9.29
C GLU A 127 17.21 9.10 -8.97
N CYS A 128 16.78 10.14 -9.65
CA CYS A 128 15.45 10.72 -9.55
C CYS A 128 14.38 9.70 -9.97
N VAL A 129 13.37 9.45 -9.11
CA VAL A 129 12.30 8.47 -9.38
C VAL A 129 11.37 8.86 -10.54
N ALA A 130 11.48 10.11 -11.02
CA ALA A 130 10.65 10.63 -12.10
C ALA A 130 11.32 10.52 -13.48
N CYS A 131 12.63 10.79 -13.60
CA CYS A 131 13.34 10.70 -14.88
C CYS A 131 14.31 9.52 -14.99
N LEU A 132 14.71 8.91 -13.87
CA LEU A 132 15.67 7.79 -13.83
C LEU A 132 16.98 8.10 -14.57
N GLU A 133 17.41 9.37 -14.54
CA GLU A 133 18.56 9.87 -15.31
C GLU A 133 19.44 10.79 -14.45
N ALA A 134 18.82 11.79 -13.81
CA ALA A 134 19.53 12.74 -12.98
C ALA A 134 19.55 12.29 -11.52
N PRO A 135 20.59 12.62 -10.74
CA PRO A 135 20.62 12.31 -9.33
C PRO A 135 19.52 13.03 -8.55
N LYS A 136 19.10 12.44 -7.43
CA LYS A 136 18.24 13.05 -6.43
C LYS A 136 18.98 14.26 -5.85
N GLN A 137 18.27 15.38 -5.73
CA GLN A 137 18.84 16.66 -5.28
C GLN A 137 17.95 17.38 -4.27
N ARG A 138 16.67 16.98 -4.15
CA ARG A 138 15.67 17.69 -3.36
C ARG A 138 14.92 16.76 -2.40
N ILE A 139 14.84 17.20 -1.14
CA ILE A 139 14.09 16.58 -0.05
C ILE A 139 12.73 17.29 0.07
N CYS A 140 11.63 16.54 0.00
CA CYS A 140 10.28 17.09 0.08
C CYS A 140 9.86 17.37 1.54
N VAL A 141 9.52 18.60 1.88
CA VAL A 141 9.01 18.98 3.23
C VAL A 141 7.48 19.06 3.20
N PRO A 142 6.76 18.46 4.17
CA PRO A 142 7.23 17.90 5.44
C PRO A 142 7.50 16.39 5.46
N CYS A 143 7.40 15.70 4.31
CA CYS A 143 7.42 14.23 4.32
C CYS A 143 8.82 13.59 4.34
N GLY A 144 9.89 14.37 4.15
CA GLY A 144 11.28 13.91 4.24
C GLY A 144 11.77 13.06 3.06
N HIS A 145 10.98 12.90 2.00
CA HIS A 145 11.36 12.02 0.89
C HIS A 145 12.36 12.69 -0.06
N PHE A 146 13.55 12.09 -0.19
CA PHE A 146 14.58 12.42 -1.17
C PHE A 146 14.40 11.57 -2.42
N CYS A 147 13.70 12.11 -3.43
CA CYS A 147 13.26 11.31 -4.57
C CYS A 147 13.30 12.01 -5.93
N LEU A 148 13.60 13.31 -5.97
CA LEU A 148 13.53 14.12 -7.19
C LEU A 148 14.83 14.88 -7.44
N CYS A 149 15.17 15.04 -8.72
CA CYS A 149 16.12 16.05 -9.20
C CYS A 149 15.46 17.43 -9.30
N GLU A 150 16.27 18.48 -9.47
CA GLU A 150 15.81 19.87 -9.59
C GLU A 150 14.80 20.07 -10.74
N ARG A 151 15.10 19.45 -11.89
CA ARG A 151 14.30 19.57 -13.11
C ARG A 151 12.92 18.96 -12.92
N CYS A 152 12.84 17.73 -12.41
CA CYS A 152 11.56 17.05 -12.21
C CYS A 152 10.71 17.71 -11.12
N LEU A 153 11.33 18.29 -10.08
CA LEU A 153 10.61 19.08 -9.08
C LEU A 153 9.89 20.30 -9.69
N SER A 154 10.54 20.96 -10.65
CA SER A 154 10.00 22.14 -11.34
C SER A 154 8.84 21.80 -12.29
N LEU A 155 8.82 20.57 -12.82
CA LEU A 155 7.78 20.07 -13.72
C LEU A 155 6.54 19.52 -12.99
N LEU A 156 6.53 19.49 -11.66
CA LEU A 156 5.36 19.00 -10.90
C LEU A 156 4.14 19.91 -11.09
N ILE A 157 3.00 19.29 -11.35
CA ILE A 157 1.70 19.97 -11.45
C ILE A 157 1.32 20.58 -10.09
N ILE A 158 0.78 21.80 -10.12
CA ILE A 158 0.33 22.53 -8.92
C ILE A 158 -1.05 22.00 -8.46
N PRO A 159 -1.25 21.72 -7.16
CA PRO A 159 -0.28 21.85 -6.07
C PRO A 159 0.74 20.70 -6.08
N LYS A 160 2.02 21.05 -5.89
CA LYS A 160 3.13 20.09 -5.90
C LYS A 160 2.93 19.01 -4.81
N LYS A 161 3.02 17.74 -5.19
CA LYS A 161 2.88 16.59 -4.28
C LYS A 161 4.09 15.66 -4.42
N CYS A 162 4.55 15.10 -3.31
CA CYS A 162 5.64 14.12 -3.30
C CYS A 162 5.26 12.87 -4.11
N PRO A 163 6.09 12.40 -5.06
CA PRO A 163 5.82 11.20 -5.86
C PRO A 163 5.68 9.91 -5.02
N LEU A 164 6.41 9.82 -3.90
CA LEU A 164 6.44 8.61 -3.07
C LEU A 164 5.23 8.51 -2.12
N CYS A 165 4.88 9.60 -1.45
CA CYS A 165 3.87 9.58 -0.38
C CYS A 165 2.64 10.46 -0.65
N ARG A 166 2.63 11.22 -1.76
CA ARG A 166 1.56 12.15 -2.17
C ARG A 166 1.29 13.30 -1.20
N THR A 167 2.13 13.48 -0.17
CA THR A 167 2.07 14.63 0.74
C THR A 167 2.31 15.92 -0.05
N PRO A 168 1.50 16.97 0.15
CA PRO A 168 1.74 18.28 -0.45
C PRO A 168 3.12 18.82 -0.06
N ILE A 169 3.89 19.23 -1.06
CA ILE A 169 5.22 19.82 -0.88
C ILE A 169 5.03 21.29 -0.50
N LYS A 170 5.43 21.64 0.72
CA LYS A 170 5.40 23.03 1.20
C LYS A 170 6.70 23.76 0.88
N SER A 171 7.82 23.06 1.05
CA SER A 171 9.17 23.54 0.72
C SER A 171 10.05 22.35 0.35
N THR A 172 11.23 22.63 -0.18
CA THR A 172 12.25 21.62 -0.48
C THR A 172 13.59 22.04 0.06
N ILE A 173 14.36 21.08 0.55
CA ILE A 173 15.69 21.28 1.11
C ILE A 173 16.68 20.46 0.26
N SER A 174 17.84 21.01 -0.04
CA SER A 174 18.96 20.29 -0.66
C SER A 174 19.80 19.58 0.41
N PRO A 175 20.44 18.43 0.12
CA PRO A 175 21.29 17.74 1.09
C PRO A 175 22.40 18.61 1.68
N ALA A 176 22.92 19.57 0.92
CA ALA A 176 23.95 20.52 1.38
C ALA A 176 23.45 21.50 2.45
N GLU A 177 22.14 21.69 2.59
CA GLU A 177 21.55 22.56 3.63
C GLU A 177 21.30 21.83 4.96
N LEU A 178 21.60 20.53 5.02
CA LEU A 178 21.46 19.69 6.22
C LEU A 178 22.79 19.40 6.95
N SER A 179 23.91 19.92 6.42
CA SER A 179 25.26 19.77 7.00
C SER A 179 25.55 20.77 8.10
#